data_AF-A0A928RLN5-F1
#
_entry.id   AF-A0A928RLN5-F1
#
_cell.length_a   1.000
_cell.length_b   1.000
_cell.length_c   1.000
_cell.angle_alpha   90.00
_cell.angle_beta   90.00
_cell.angle_gamma   90.00
#
_symmetry.space_group_name_H-M   'P 1'
#
loop_
_entity.id
_entity.type
_entity.pdbx_description
1 polymer ?
#
loop_
_entity_poly.entity_id
_entity_poly.type
_entity_poly.pdbx_seq_one_letter_code
_entity_poly.pdbx_strand_id
1 'polypeptide(L)'
;MNKKEYIEKIENLIVDRVTYHSPNLAGENVDYALLQAVKINIKYPIFLYHKPLNKLYFKAFKNAKKKCKFNLILTEKPEIKSSKLNKLADIFVLLKDDMGNSLKDNLNLLNINYESVVEFELTRKEEYVKINDQKLQLDFVPFYNAKKLMFNGIMLQVRQFFLNGNNYCFEFLNIRDNNNEIDLELNIPLARGYYSFKKAFNNIEIYNLTNKDRAYFNFFAKNVEVKFSCIDGLDNCNYACVNLKAKVQLKPKEKRTTFFNLGKDKFAALSVKDILKLFEESQRQAFNIFDTVVVSKDHHFDKEFNVELPKKIWQSWLSFSLDSYAEEKWLALKNKVISEGENGLRINEKEIPLKCIKLYRNNMWKNIFVMYGDSQFLFAGKVKYYNFSILPKEIFDKNNEIYLSFAW
;
A
#
# COMPACT_ATOMS: atom_id res chain seq x y z
N MET A 1 -21.31 -23.12 9.71
CA MET A 1 -19.85 -23.13 9.98
C MET A 1 -19.50 -24.41 10.72
N ASN A 2 -18.53 -25.17 10.25
CA ASN A 2 -18.14 -26.43 10.90
C ASN A 2 -17.22 -26.18 12.12
N LYS A 3 -17.08 -27.18 13.00
CA LYS A 3 -16.29 -27.07 14.24
C LYS A 3 -14.81 -26.71 14.00
N LYS A 4 -14.21 -27.18 12.90
CA LYS A 4 -12.81 -26.93 12.56
C LYS A 4 -12.62 -25.47 12.15
N GLU A 5 -13.47 -24.99 11.24
CA GLU A 5 -13.51 -23.62 10.75
C GLU A 5 -13.78 -22.63 11.90
N TYR A 6 -14.65 -22.97 12.85
CA TYR A 6 -14.89 -22.14 14.03
C TYR A 6 -13.65 -22.00 14.91
N ILE A 7 -12.95 -23.11 15.18
CA ILE A 7 -11.72 -23.10 15.98
C ILE A 7 -10.63 -22.30 15.28
N GLU A 8 -10.51 -22.43 13.95
CA GLU A 8 -9.55 -21.67 13.14
C GLU A 8 -9.83 -20.16 13.17
N LYS A 9 -11.10 -19.75 13.11
CA LYS A 9 -11.47 -18.33 13.25
C LYS A 9 -11.13 -17.79 14.64
N ILE A 10 -11.40 -18.54 15.70
CA ILE A 10 -11.02 -18.13 17.07
C ILE A 10 -9.50 -18.08 17.22
N GLU A 11 -8.79 -19.08 16.68
CA GLU A 11 -7.33 -19.12 16.68
C GLU A 11 -6.74 -17.88 16.02
N ASN A 12 -7.21 -17.54 14.81
CA ASN A 12 -6.76 -16.34 14.10
C ASN A 12 -7.07 -15.07 14.88
N LEU A 13 -8.25 -14.97 15.51
CA LEU A 13 -8.60 -13.83 16.36
C LEU A 13 -7.67 -13.69 17.57
N ILE A 14 -7.29 -14.80 18.22
CA ILE A 14 -6.32 -14.79 19.33
C ILE A 14 -4.94 -14.37 18.82
N VAL A 15 -4.48 -14.97 17.72
CA VAL A 15 -3.16 -14.65 17.12
C VAL A 15 -3.11 -13.19 16.72
N ASP A 16 -4.14 -12.68 16.06
CA ASP A 16 -4.21 -11.27 15.66
C ASP A 16 -4.15 -10.35 16.87
N ARG A 17 -4.91 -10.63 17.94
CA ARG A 17 -4.83 -9.83 19.19
C ARG A 17 -3.43 -9.85 19.79
N VAL A 18 -2.78 -11.01 19.84
CA VAL A 18 -1.42 -11.14 20.40
C VAL A 18 -0.37 -10.47 19.51
N THR A 19 -0.46 -10.61 18.19
CA THR A 19 0.51 -10.03 17.26
C THR A 19 0.40 -8.52 17.20
N TYR A 20 -0.83 -8.01 17.18
CA TYR A 20 -1.06 -6.62 16.89
C TYR A 20 -1.29 -5.75 18.12
N HIS A 21 -1.49 -6.28 19.34
CA HIS A 21 -1.76 -5.48 20.55
C HIS A 21 -0.91 -4.20 20.68
N SER A 22 -1.51 -3.15 21.24
CA SER A 22 -0.76 -1.95 21.59
C SER A 22 0.36 -2.31 22.57
N PRO A 23 1.62 -1.93 22.33
CA PRO A 23 2.64 -2.01 23.36
C PRO A 23 2.23 -1.16 24.56
N ASN A 24 2.49 -1.68 25.75
CA ASN A 24 2.07 -1.08 27.02
C ASN A 24 2.57 0.36 27.14
N LEU A 25 1.65 1.33 27.06
CA LEU A 25 1.91 2.73 27.38
C LEU A 25 1.87 2.98 28.91
N ALA A 26 1.49 1.98 29.70
CA ALA A 26 1.22 2.08 31.13
C ALA A 26 2.47 2.08 32.04
N GLY A 27 3.64 2.48 31.51
CA GLY A 27 4.96 2.25 32.11
C GLY A 27 5.15 2.72 33.56
N GLU A 28 4.33 3.63 34.07
CA GLU A 28 4.46 4.20 35.42
C GLU A 28 3.42 3.68 36.43
N ASN A 29 2.30 3.08 35.98
CA ASN A 29 1.19 2.67 36.87
C ASN A 29 1.10 1.14 37.06
N VAL A 30 2.08 0.39 36.57
CA VAL A 30 2.08 -1.08 36.61
C VAL A 30 3.14 -1.59 37.59
N ASP A 31 2.71 -2.34 38.58
CA ASP A 31 3.56 -3.09 39.51
C ASP A 31 4.02 -4.41 38.86
N TYR A 32 5.13 -4.32 38.12
CA TYR A 32 5.76 -5.47 37.49
C TYR A 32 6.31 -6.49 38.51
N ALA A 33 6.64 -6.07 39.74
CA ALA A 33 7.13 -6.98 40.77
C ALA A 33 6.00 -7.91 41.25
N LEU A 34 4.79 -7.38 41.42
CA LEU A 34 3.59 -8.16 41.73
C LEU A 34 3.30 -9.22 40.66
N LEU A 35 3.42 -8.87 39.37
CA LEU A 35 3.22 -9.80 38.26
C LEU A 35 4.27 -10.91 38.21
N GLN A 36 5.53 -10.57 38.49
CA GLN A 36 6.61 -11.55 38.59
C GLN A 36 6.44 -12.48 39.79
N ALA A 37 5.91 -11.98 40.92
CA ALA A 37 5.65 -12.80 42.11
C ALA A 37 4.64 -13.92 41.84
N VAL A 38 3.65 -13.68 40.97
CA VAL A 38 2.71 -14.71 40.48
C VAL A 38 3.22 -15.47 39.25
N LYS A 39 4.52 -15.32 38.93
CA LYS A 39 5.24 -16.01 37.84
C LYS A 39 4.75 -15.68 36.43
N ILE A 40 4.06 -14.56 36.23
CA ILE A 40 3.66 -14.10 34.90
C ILE A 40 4.88 -13.58 34.16
N ASN A 41 5.07 -14.03 32.92
CA ASN A 41 6.19 -13.60 32.10
C ASN A 41 5.88 -12.25 31.45
N ILE A 42 6.33 -11.17 32.08
CA ILE A 42 6.08 -9.78 31.63
C ILE A 42 6.68 -9.45 30.25
N LYS A 43 7.56 -10.30 29.69
CA LYS A 43 8.05 -10.15 28.31
C LYS A 43 6.99 -10.48 27.26
N TYR A 44 5.90 -11.15 27.66
CA TYR A 44 4.86 -11.58 26.76
C TYR A 44 3.53 -10.85 27.03
N PRO A 45 2.71 -10.63 25.98
CA PRO A 45 1.41 -9.95 26.12
C PRO A 45 0.48 -10.71 27.08
N ILE A 46 -0.36 -10.01 27.85
CA ILE A 46 -1.31 -10.64 28.79
C ILE A 46 -2.70 -10.73 28.16
N PHE A 47 -3.22 -11.94 27.99
CA PHE A 47 -4.57 -12.20 27.49
C PHE A 47 -5.46 -12.67 28.64
N LEU A 48 -6.37 -11.82 29.11
CA LEU A 48 -7.37 -12.21 30.10
C LEU A 48 -8.56 -12.88 29.43
N TYR A 49 -8.94 -14.05 29.95
CA TYR A 49 -10.11 -14.80 29.50
C TYR A 49 -11.11 -14.90 30.64
N HIS A 50 -12.26 -14.25 30.45
CA HIS A 50 -13.32 -14.08 31.45
C HIS A 50 -14.50 -15.05 31.25
N LYS A 51 -14.23 -16.24 30.70
CA LYS A 51 -15.23 -17.31 30.52
C LYS A 51 -14.64 -18.65 30.95
N PRO A 52 -15.46 -19.68 31.24
CA PRO A 52 -14.95 -21.02 31.48
C PRO A 52 -14.27 -21.53 30.21
N LEU A 53 -13.00 -21.93 30.33
CA LEU A 53 -12.26 -22.46 29.19
C LEU A 53 -12.77 -23.86 28.85
N ASN A 54 -13.57 -23.97 27.79
CA ASN A 54 -14.09 -25.25 27.29
C ASN A 54 -13.16 -25.91 26.25
N LYS A 55 -13.54 -27.09 25.73
CA LYS A 55 -12.73 -27.86 24.76
C LYS A 55 -12.46 -27.12 23.44
N LEU A 56 -13.38 -26.28 22.97
CA LEU A 56 -13.23 -25.52 21.73
C LEU A 56 -12.17 -24.43 21.91
N TYR A 57 -12.35 -23.57 22.91
CA TYR A 57 -11.42 -22.48 23.21
C TYR A 57 -10.04 -23.01 23.61
N PHE A 58 -9.97 -24.09 24.39
CA PHE A 58 -8.70 -24.73 24.72
C PHE A 58 -7.91 -25.14 23.47
N LYS A 59 -8.58 -25.72 22.46
CA LYS A 59 -7.91 -26.09 21.21
C LYS A 59 -7.46 -24.86 20.42
N ALA A 60 -8.27 -23.80 20.37
CA ALA A 60 -7.91 -22.54 19.72
C ALA A 60 -6.69 -21.86 20.39
N PHE A 61 -6.70 -21.70 21.72
CA PHE A 61 -5.55 -21.16 22.47
C PHE A 61 -4.31 -22.03 22.31
N LYS A 62 -4.45 -23.36 22.34
CA LYS A 62 -3.35 -24.29 22.11
C LYS A 62 -2.72 -24.09 20.73
N ASN A 63 -3.53 -23.89 19.69
CA ASN A 63 -3.02 -23.64 18.35
C ASN A 63 -2.37 -22.26 18.25
N ALA A 64 -2.99 -21.22 18.82
CA ALA A 64 -2.46 -19.86 18.82
C ALA A 64 -1.08 -19.80 19.51
N LYS A 65 -0.90 -20.50 20.64
CA LYS A 65 0.38 -20.64 21.35
C LYS A 65 1.51 -21.27 20.53
N LYS A 66 1.20 -21.97 19.43
CA LYS A 66 2.21 -22.45 18.48
C LYS A 66 2.69 -21.37 17.52
N LYS A 67 1.89 -20.32 17.31
CA LYS A 67 2.15 -19.22 16.38
C LYS A 67 2.72 -17.98 17.08
N CYS A 68 2.29 -17.70 18.31
CA CYS A 68 2.73 -16.54 19.08
C CYS A 68 2.88 -16.86 20.58
N LYS A 69 3.73 -16.11 21.27
CA LYS A 69 3.94 -16.22 22.73
C LYS A 69 3.14 -15.13 23.45
N PHE A 70 2.38 -15.50 24.47
CA PHE A 70 1.55 -14.62 25.30
C PHE A 70 1.27 -15.32 26.64
N ASN A 71 0.88 -14.59 27.68
CA ASN A 71 0.34 -15.13 28.93
C ASN A 71 -1.18 -15.31 28.76
N LEU A 72 -1.71 -16.50 29.05
CA LEU A 72 -3.15 -16.73 29.09
C LEU A 72 -3.60 -16.81 30.54
N ILE A 73 -4.43 -15.86 30.97
CA ILE A 73 -4.93 -15.81 32.35
C ILE A 73 -6.41 -16.13 32.34
N LEU A 74 -6.75 -17.24 32.98
CA LEU A 74 -8.12 -17.68 33.18
C LEU A 74 -8.62 -17.09 34.49
N THR A 75 -9.65 -16.26 34.40
CA THR A 75 -10.27 -15.62 35.57
C THR A 75 -11.48 -16.37 36.11
N GLU A 76 -11.86 -17.46 35.44
CA GLU A 76 -12.94 -18.35 35.82
C GLU A 76 -12.49 -19.80 35.79
N LYS A 77 -13.19 -20.66 36.54
CA LYS A 77 -12.84 -22.07 36.67
C LYS A 77 -12.93 -22.77 35.32
N PRO A 78 -11.84 -23.38 34.81
CA PRO A 78 -11.85 -24.04 33.51
C PRO A 78 -12.60 -25.37 33.54
N GLU A 79 -13.21 -25.74 32.41
CA GLU A 79 -13.86 -27.05 32.21
C GLU A 79 -12.87 -28.14 31.74
N ILE A 80 -11.58 -27.79 31.66
CA ILE A 80 -10.50 -28.68 31.23
C ILE A 80 -9.76 -29.18 32.47
N LYS A 81 -9.49 -30.49 32.52
CA LYS A 81 -8.68 -31.10 33.57
C LYS A 81 -7.33 -30.39 33.73
N SER A 82 -6.92 -30.12 34.97
CA SER A 82 -5.65 -29.43 35.28
C SER A 82 -4.43 -30.08 34.62
N SER A 83 -4.39 -31.40 34.50
CA SER A 83 -3.29 -32.12 33.81
C SER A 83 -3.16 -31.80 32.32
N LYS A 84 -4.23 -31.35 31.65
CA LYS A 84 -4.19 -30.86 30.27
C LYS A 84 -3.83 -29.37 30.20
N LEU A 85 -4.28 -28.57 31.17
CA LEU A 85 -3.96 -27.15 31.26
C LEU A 85 -2.46 -26.95 31.49
N ASN A 86 -1.86 -27.70 32.42
CA ASN A 86 -0.44 -27.61 32.77
C ASN A 86 0.51 -27.93 31.59
N LYS A 87 0.00 -28.46 30.47
CA LYS A 87 0.77 -28.68 29.24
C LYS A 87 0.84 -27.44 28.33
N LEU A 88 0.05 -26.41 28.60
CA LEU A 88 0.15 -25.12 27.93
C LEU A 88 1.14 -24.25 28.69
N ALA A 89 2.19 -23.79 28.02
CA ALA A 89 3.12 -22.83 28.59
C ALA A 89 2.40 -21.50 28.90
N ASP A 90 2.86 -20.79 29.93
CA ASP A 90 2.39 -19.44 30.31
C ASP A 90 0.86 -19.35 30.42
N ILE A 91 0.25 -20.31 31.12
CA ILE A 91 -1.16 -20.32 31.48
C ILE A 91 -1.30 -20.19 32.99
N PHE A 92 -2.20 -19.32 33.44
CA PHE A 92 -2.43 -19.01 34.84
C PHE A 92 -3.91 -19.10 35.14
N VAL A 93 -4.28 -19.73 36.25
CA VAL A 93 -5.66 -19.76 36.75
C VAL A 93 -5.69 -18.86 37.98
N LEU A 94 -6.23 -17.66 37.82
CA LEU A 94 -6.32 -16.65 38.86
C LEU A 94 -7.79 -16.25 38.96
N LEU A 95 -8.56 -16.95 39.79
CA LEU A 95 -10.01 -16.78 39.86
C LEU A 95 -10.36 -15.38 40.37
N LYS A 96 -11.41 -14.76 39.81
CA LYS A 96 -11.84 -13.39 40.18
C LYS A 96 -12.02 -13.21 41.69
N ASP A 97 -12.57 -14.23 42.36
CA ASP A 97 -12.88 -14.20 43.80
C ASP A 97 -11.62 -14.32 44.68
N ASP A 98 -10.55 -14.94 44.17
CA ASP A 98 -9.29 -15.16 44.89
C ASP A 98 -8.24 -14.08 44.56
N MET A 99 -8.55 -13.20 43.60
CA MET A 99 -7.62 -12.20 43.09
C MET A 99 -7.75 -10.89 43.85
N GLY A 100 -6.67 -10.49 44.55
CA GLY A 100 -6.61 -9.17 45.18
C GLY A 100 -6.72 -8.02 44.16
N ASN A 101 -7.32 -6.90 44.58
CA ASN A 101 -7.59 -5.75 43.72
C ASN A 101 -6.34 -5.23 42.98
N SER A 102 -5.20 -5.12 43.68
CA SER A 102 -3.95 -4.66 43.07
C SER A 102 -3.50 -5.53 41.89
N LEU A 103 -3.57 -6.86 42.00
CA LEU A 103 -3.22 -7.76 40.90
C LEU A 103 -4.23 -7.64 39.76
N LYS A 104 -5.51 -7.55 40.08
CA LYS A 104 -6.59 -7.39 39.10
C LYS A 104 -6.42 -6.12 38.28
N ASP A 105 -6.12 -4.99 38.91
CA ASP A 105 -5.95 -3.70 38.24
C ASP A 105 -4.73 -3.72 37.32
N ASN A 106 -3.61 -4.26 37.79
CA ASN A 106 -2.41 -4.46 36.96
C ASN A 106 -2.68 -5.34 35.74
N LEU A 107 -3.39 -6.46 35.93
CA LEU A 107 -3.74 -7.36 34.84
C LEU A 107 -4.69 -6.72 33.83
N ASN A 108 -5.66 -5.92 34.29
CA ASN A 108 -6.57 -5.20 33.41
C ASN A 108 -5.85 -4.12 32.59
N LEU A 109 -4.90 -3.38 33.20
CA LEU A 109 -4.08 -2.40 32.49
C LEU A 109 -3.25 -3.02 31.36
N LEU A 110 -2.83 -4.28 31.53
CA LEU A 110 -2.02 -5.02 30.56
C LEU A 110 -2.81 -5.97 29.68
N ASN A 111 -4.13 -6.08 29.89
CA ASN A 111 -4.98 -7.03 29.16
C ASN A 111 -5.09 -6.63 27.69
N ILE A 112 -4.73 -7.52 26.77
CA ILE A 112 -4.88 -7.29 25.32
C ILE A 112 -6.26 -7.72 24.78
N ASN A 113 -7.10 -8.31 25.64
CA ASN A 113 -8.44 -8.77 25.29
C ASN A 113 -9.50 -7.76 25.76
N TYR A 114 -9.52 -6.60 25.09
CA TYR A 114 -10.47 -5.51 25.33
C TYR A 114 -11.92 -5.86 24.90
N GLU A 115 -12.91 -5.19 25.50
CA GLU A 115 -14.36 -5.37 25.28
C GLU A 115 -14.86 -4.65 24.03
N SER A 116 -15.13 -5.40 22.97
CA SER A 116 -15.61 -4.84 21.70
C SER A 116 -16.99 -4.18 21.85
N VAL A 117 -17.06 -2.85 21.80
CA VAL A 117 -18.34 -2.13 21.68
C VAL A 117 -18.94 -2.40 20.30
N VAL A 118 -20.19 -2.89 20.29
CA VAL A 118 -20.93 -3.31 19.10
C VAL A 118 -21.58 -2.10 18.42
N GLU A 119 -20.76 -1.16 17.94
CA GLU A 119 -21.18 -0.16 16.95
C GLU A 119 -20.05 -0.02 15.92
N PHE A 120 -19.76 -1.10 15.21
CA PHE A 120 -18.81 -1.09 14.11
C PHE A 120 -19.47 -1.65 12.84
N GLU A 121 -19.61 -0.79 11.83
CA GLU A 121 -19.90 -1.27 10.48
C GLU A 121 -18.66 -1.98 9.94
N LEU A 122 -18.81 -3.27 9.70
CA LEU A 122 -17.82 -4.15 9.08
C LEU A 122 -17.74 -3.87 7.56
N THR A 123 -17.66 -2.60 7.15
CA THR A 123 -17.41 -2.26 5.76
C THR A 123 -15.92 -2.46 5.48
N ARG A 124 -15.61 -3.40 4.58
CA ARG A 124 -14.26 -3.62 4.06
C ARG A 124 -13.65 -2.26 3.68
N LYS A 125 -12.52 -1.94 4.31
CA LYS A 125 -11.78 -0.68 4.15
C LYS A 125 -10.96 -0.70 2.88
N GLU A 126 -11.59 -0.99 1.75
CA GLU A 126 -10.90 -0.90 0.45
C GLU A 126 -10.47 0.54 0.22
N GLU A 127 -9.37 0.72 -0.50
CA GLU A 127 -8.99 2.03 -1.01
C GLU A 127 -10.08 2.49 -1.99
N TYR A 128 -10.60 3.69 -1.81
CA TYR A 128 -11.57 4.26 -2.75
C TYR A 128 -11.53 5.78 -2.78
N VAL A 129 -11.95 6.30 -3.92
CA VAL A 129 -12.32 7.71 -4.13
C VAL A 129 -13.81 7.74 -4.42
N LYS A 130 -14.55 8.62 -3.73
CA LYS A 130 -15.94 8.94 -4.06
C LYS A 130 -16.08 10.42 -4.38
N ILE A 131 -16.99 10.71 -5.30
CA ILE A 131 -17.43 12.06 -5.63
C ILE A 131 -18.95 12.08 -5.58
N ASN A 132 -19.54 12.95 -4.75
CA ASN A 132 -20.99 12.97 -4.49
C ASN A 132 -21.56 11.55 -4.26
N ASP A 133 -20.95 10.82 -3.32
CA ASP A 133 -21.26 9.43 -2.95
C ASP A 133 -21.01 8.35 -4.01
N GLN A 134 -20.60 8.70 -5.23
CA GLN A 134 -20.30 7.74 -6.29
C GLN A 134 -18.83 7.29 -6.24
N LYS A 135 -18.59 5.99 -6.05
CA LYS A 135 -17.23 5.41 -6.11
C LYS A 135 -16.66 5.55 -7.53
N LEU A 136 -15.43 6.04 -7.63
CA LEU A 136 -14.70 6.16 -8.87
C LEU A 136 -13.76 4.97 -9.06
N GLN A 137 -13.90 4.29 -10.20
CA GLN A 137 -12.87 3.40 -10.73
C GLN A 137 -11.92 4.22 -11.60
N LEU A 138 -10.66 4.36 -11.19
CA LEU A 138 -9.63 5.06 -11.96
C LEU A 138 -9.03 4.13 -13.03
N ASP A 139 -8.70 4.70 -14.18
CA ASP A 139 -8.10 3.95 -15.29
C ASP A 139 -6.57 4.02 -15.19
N PHE A 140 -5.91 2.88 -15.35
CA PHE A 140 -4.46 2.85 -15.41
C PHE A 140 -3.99 3.45 -16.74
N VAL A 141 -3.31 4.58 -16.64
CA VAL A 141 -2.48 5.16 -17.70
C VAL A 141 -1.04 4.81 -17.32
N PRO A 142 -0.10 4.55 -18.26
CA PRO A 142 1.25 4.12 -17.91
C PRO A 142 1.85 4.93 -16.75
N PHE A 143 2.00 4.25 -15.60
CA PHE A 143 2.58 4.75 -14.34
C PHE A 143 1.78 5.80 -13.54
N TYR A 144 0.48 5.92 -13.79
CA TYR A 144 -0.46 6.63 -12.92
C TYR A 144 -1.92 6.23 -13.20
N ASN A 145 -2.78 6.25 -12.19
CA ASN A 145 -4.22 6.10 -12.44
C ASN A 145 -4.84 7.48 -12.68
N ALA A 146 -5.76 7.59 -13.62
CA ALA A 146 -6.47 8.84 -13.87
C ALA A 146 -7.92 8.62 -14.26
N LYS A 147 -8.72 9.66 -14.05
CA LYS A 147 -10.09 9.73 -14.54
C LYS A 147 -10.50 11.18 -14.73
N LYS A 148 -11.24 11.45 -15.81
CA LYS A 148 -11.84 12.76 -16.08
C LYS A 148 -13.35 12.62 -16.18
N LEU A 149 -14.07 13.46 -15.44
CA LEU A 149 -15.53 13.38 -15.29
C LEU A 149 -16.14 14.78 -15.28
N MET A 150 -17.45 14.83 -15.50
CA MET A 150 -18.26 16.04 -15.33
C MET A 150 -19.40 15.74 -14.38
N PHE A 151 -19.52 16.52 -13.31
CA PHE A 151 -20.59 16.42 -12.32
C PHE A 151 -21.24 17.77 -12.13
N ASN A 152 -22.53 17.89 -12.45
CA ASN A 152 -23.31 19.11 -12.22
C ASN A 152 -22.61 20.41 -12.69
N GLY A 153 -21.92 20.39 -13.83
CA GLY A 153 -21.17 21.56 -14.34
C GLY A 153 -19.83 21.83 -13.65
N ILE A 154 -19.27 20.84 -12.95
CA ILE A 154 -17.87 20.82 -12.50
C ILE A 154 -17.14 19.75 -13.31
N MET A 155 -16.11 20.15 -14.05
CA MET A 155 -15.18 19.22 -14.66
C MET A 155 -14.12 18.84 -13.61
N LEU A 156 -14.00 17.53 -13.38
CA LEU A 156 -13.06 16.96 -12.42
C LEU A 156 -12.03 16.12 -13.16
N GLN A 157 -10.76 16.33 -12.85
CA GLN A 157 -9.68 15.41 -13.19
C GLN A 157 -9.04 14.87 -11.91
N VAL A 158 -9.04 13.55 -11.77
CA VAL A 158 -8.36 12.83 -10.69
C VAL A 158 -7.12 12.16 -11.25
N ARG A 159 -5.99 12.29 -10.55
CA ARG A 159 -4.77 11.52 -10.81
C ARG A 159 -4.27 10.89 -9.51
N GLN A 160 -3.87 9.62 -9.57
CA GLN A 160 -3.19 8.91 -8.50
C GLN A 160 -1.82 8.46 -9.00
N PHE A 161 -0.75 8.77 -8.29
CA PHE A 161 0.61 8.45 -8.71
C PHE A 161 1.56 8.16 -7.54
N PHE A 162 2.63 7.42 -7.82
CA PHE A 162 3.61 7.02 -6.82
C PHE A 162 4.89 7.87 -6.91
N LEU A 163 5.21 8.58 -5.83
CA LEU A 163 6.50 9.25 -5.60
C LEU A 163 6.53 9.69 -4.13
N ASN A 164 7.53 9.21 -3.37
CA ASN A 164 7.63 9.43 -1.92
C ASN A 164 6.32 9.06 -1.17
N GLY A 165 5.60 8.06 -1.67
CA GLY A 165 4.29 7.66 -1.17
C GLY A 165 3.20 7.63 -2.25
N ASN A 166 1.96 7.38 -1.82
CA ASN A 166 0.77 7.35 -2.66
C ASN A 166 0.16 8.77 -2.72
N ASN A 167 0.15 9.37 -3.91
CA ASN A 167 -0.30 10.74 -4.15
C ASN A 167 -1.63 10.76 -4.88
N TYR A 168 -2.51 11.69 -4.50
CA TYR A 168 -3.77 11.97 -5.17
C TYR A 168 -3.86 13.46 -5.48
N CYS A 169 -4.15 13.78 -6.74
CA CYS A 169 -4.37 15.14 -7.22
C CYS A 169 -5.78 15.23 -7.81
N PHE A 170 -6.54 16.21 -7.34
CA PHE A 170 -7.89 16.52 -7.79
C PHE A 170 -7.88 17.94 -8.38
N GLU A 171 -8.14 18.05 -9.68
CA GLU A 171 -8.32 19.33 -10.36
C GLU A 171 -9.79 19.54 -10.67
N PHE A 172 -10.38 20.58 -10.10
CA PHE A 172 -11.77 20.97 -10.31
C PHE A 172 -11.83 22.24 -11.17
N LEU A 173 -12.76 22.28 -12.11
CA LEU A 173 -13.13 23.49 -12.84
C LEU A 173 -14.65 23.64 -12.83
N ASN A 174 -15.16 24.70 -12.22
CA ASN A 174 -16.57 25.06 -12.35
C ASN A 174 -16.81 25.71 -13.71
N ILE A 175 -17.54 25.04 -14.61
CA ILE A 175 -17.84 25.61 -15.94
C ILE A 175 -19.08 26.50 -15.93
N ARG A 176 -19.81 26.58 -14.81
CA ARG A 176 -21.02 27.41 -14.67
C ARG A 176 -20.68 28.85 -14.27
N ASP A 177 -21.69 29.71 -14.43
CA ASP A 177 -21.64 31.13 -14.06
C ASP A 177 -22.13 31.40 -12.63
N ASN A 178 -22.49 30.34 -11.88
CA ASN A 178 -22.90 30.40 -10.48
C ASN A 178 -21.96 29.60 -9.58
N ASN A 179 -22.04 29.86 -8.27
CA ASN A 179 -21.34 29.04 -7.27
C ASN A 179 -21.80 27.58 -7.36
N ASN A 180 -20.87 26.67 -7.14
CA ASN A 180 -21.15 25.23 -7.20
C ASN A 180 -20.38 24.49 -6.10
N GLU A 181 -20.86 23.32 -5.71
CA GLU A 181 -20.20 22.50 -4.70
C GLU A 181 -20.09 21.04 -5.13
N ILE A 182 -19.06 20.37 -4.61
CA ILE A 182 -18.82 18.96 -4.84
C ILE A 182 -18.22 18.34 -3.58
N ASP A 183 -18.76 17.19 -3.21
CA ASP A 183 -18.30 16.41 -2.07
C ASP A 183 -17.28 15.37 -2.56
N LEU A 184 -16.12 15.36 -1.92
CA LEU A 184 -15.03 14.43 -2.15
C LEU A 184 -14.87 13.57 -0.90
N GLU A 185 -14.83 12.25 -1.08
CA GLU A 185 -14.41 11.33 -0.04
C GLU A 185 -13.25 10.46 -0.55
N LEU A 186 -12.19 10.34 0.25
CA LEU A 186 -11.02 9.49 -0.03
C LEU A 186 -10.79 8.59 1.18
N ASN A 187 -10.80 7.29 0.97
CA ASN A 187 -10.51 6.31 2.00
C ASN A 187 -9.23 5.55 1.65
N ILE A 188 -8.23 5.63 2.52
CA ILE A 188 -6.95 4.93 2.34
C ILE A 188 -6.76 3.97 3.52
N PRO A 189 -6.75 2.64 3.30
CA PRO A 189 -6.44 1.68 4.34
C PRO A 189 -4.98 1.84 4.79
N LEU A 190 -4.77 1.66 6.09
CA LEU A 190 -3.45 1.52 6.68
C LEU A 190 -3.14 0.03 6.87
N ALA A 191 -1.86 -0.30 7.01
CA ALA A 191 -1.45 -1.64 7.39
C ALA A 191 -2.11 -2.08 8.71
N ARG A 192 -2.19 -3.38 8.97
CA ARG A 192 -2.72 -3.85 10.26
C ARG A 192 -1.80 -3.37 11.39
N GLY A 193 -2.39 -2.82 12.45
CA GLY A 193 -1.62 -2.33 13.58
C GLY A 193 -2.40 -1.31 14.39
N TYR A 194 -1.84 -0.94 15.54
CA TYR A 194 -2.41 0.12 16.38
C TYR A 194 -1.74 1.43 16.01
N TYR A 195 -2.53 2.50 15.98
CA TYR A 195 -2.05 3.78 15.49
C TYR A 195 -2.39 4.90 16.46
N SER A 196 -1.47 5.83 16.62
CA SER A 196 -1.76 7.16 17.13
C SER A 196 -1.72 8.17 16.00
N PHE A 197 -2.66 9.10 15.99
CA PHE A 197 -2.76 10.15 14.98
C PHE A 197 -2.52 11.50 15.64
N LYS A 198 -1.62 12.30 15.07
CA LYS A 198 -1.37 13.67 15.53
C LYS A 198 -1.60 14.64 14.38
N LYS A 199 -2.68 15.42 14.48
CA LYS A 199 -3.03 16.41 13.47
C LYS A 199 -2.12 17.63 13.62
N ALA A 200 -1.55 18.07 12.48
CA ALA A 200 -0.89 19.35 12.31
C ALA A 200 -1.63 20.16 11.23
N PHE A 201 -1.11 21.36 10.90
CA PHE A 201 -1.77 22.27 9.96
C PHE A 201 -2.02 21.68 8.56
N ASN A 202 -1.01 21.02 7.99
CA ASN A 202 -1.02 20.51 6.60
C ASN A 202 -0.70 19.01 6.49
N ASN A 203 -0.70 18.31 7.61
CA ASN A 203 -0.43 16.88 7.66
C ASN A 203 -1.05 16.26 8.92
N ILE A 204 -1.21 14.95 8.88
CA ILE A 204 -1.43 14.12 10.06
C ILE A 204 -0.26 13.16 10.16
N GLU A 205 0.43 13.20 11.29
CA GLU A 205 1.40 12.17 11.65
C GLU A 205 0.64 10.92 12.08
N ILE A 206 0.99 9.79 11.46
CA ILE A 206 0.42 8.47 11.67
C ILE A 206 1.55 7.62 12.22
N TYR A 207 1.46 7.26 13.50
CA TYR A 207 2.47 6.46 14.16
C TYR A 207 1.92 5.08 14.46
N ASN A 208 2.51 4.05 13.86
CA ASN A 208 2.17 2.68 14.15
C ASN A 208 2.82 2.29 15.47
N LEU A 209 1.99 2.12 16.50
CA LEU A 209 2.41 1.79 17.85
C LEU A 209 3.05 0.40 17.91
N THR A 210 2.59 -0.55 17.08
CA THR A 210 3.05 -1.95 17.06
C THR A 210 4.48 -2.06 16.54
N ASN A 211 4.78 -1.50 15.36
CA ASN A 211 6.10 -1.64 14.72
C ASN A 211 6.98 -0.37 14.80
N LYS A 212 6.46 0.72 15.39
CA LYS A 212 7.13 2.02 15.56
C LYS A 212 7.38 2.77 14.24
N ASP A 213 6.76 2.36 13.14
CA ASP A 213 6.84 3.08 11.87
C ASP A 213 6.08 4.40 11.93
N ARG A 214 6.62 5.40 11.21
CA ARG A 214 5.98 6.70 11.01
C ARG A 214 5.57 6.84 9.56
N ALA A 215 4.37 7.36 9.37
CA ALA A 215 3.86 7.83 8.09
C ALA A 215 3.21 9.19 8.28
N TYR A 216 3.02 9.91 7.19
CA TYR A 216 2.37 11.20 7.17
C TYR A 216 1.30 11.19 6.10
N PHE A 217 0.10 11.60 6.49
CA PHE A 217 -0.93 11.98 5.54
C PHE A 217 -0.87 13.48 5.33
N ASN A 218 -0.17 13.90 4.29
CA ASN A 218 0.04 15.27 3.90
C ASN A 218 -1.13 15.75 3.01
N PHE A 219 -1.57 17.00 3.17
CA PHE A 219 -2.67 17.52 2.37
C PHE A 219 -2.53 19.02 2.06
N PHE A 220 -2.96 19.40 0.86
CA PHE A 220 -3.10 20.76 0.40
C PHE A 220 -4.53 20.98 -0.08
N ALA A 221 -5.37 21.50 0.81
CA ALA A 221 -6.80 21.59 0.61
C ALA A 221 -7.42 22.62 1.58
N LYS A 222 -8.45 23.35 1.15
CA LYS A 222 -9.26 24.21 2.03
C LYS A 222 -10.48 23.44 2.53
N ASN A 223 -10.91 23.71 3.78
CA ASN A 223 -12.14 23.17 4.38
C ASN A 223 -12.26 21.64 4.33
N VAL A 224 -11.19 20.93 4.69
CA VAL A 224 -11.19 19.46 4.74
C VAL A 224 -11.51 18.98 6.14
N GLU A 225 -12.52 18.10 6.23
CA GLU A 225 -12.77 17.30 7.41
C GLU A 225 -12.03 15.95 7.25
N VAL A 226 -11.10 15.66 8.14
CA VAL A 226 -10.43 14.36 8.16
C VAL A 226 -10.97 13.58 9.33
N LYS A 227 -11.60 12.44 9.04
CA LYS A 227 -12.05 11.46 10.02
C LYS A 227 -11.09 10.29 10.03
N PHE A 228 -10.76 9.82 11.22
CA PHE A 228 -10.01 8.60 11.38
C PHE A 228 -10.94 7.62 12.03
N SER A 229 -11.11 6.45 11.43
CA SER A 229 -11.60 5.31 12.17
C SER A 229 -10.39 4.67 12.83
N CYS A 230 -9.95 5.25 13.93
CA CYS A 230 -9.06 4.65 14.90
C CYS A 230 -9.59 5.06 16.25
N ILE A 231 -9.88 4.05 17.07
CA ILE A 231 -10.51 4.26 18.35
C ILE A 231 -9.51 4.99 19.23
N ASP A 232 -9.91 6.17 19.68
CA ASP A 232 -9.38 6.73 20.90
C ASP A 232 -9.92 5.86 22.05
N GLY A 233 -9.05 5.11 22.71
CA GLY A 233 -9.41 4.20 23.80
C GLY A 233 -10.10 2.88 23.37
N LEU A 234 -9.29 1.86 23.09
CA LEU A 234 -9.63 0.43 23.29
C LEU A 234 -10.86 -0.11 22.51
N ASP A 235 -10.65 -0.65 21.29
CA ASP A 235 -11.10 -2.01 20.88
C ASP A 235 -10.98 -2.33 19.37
N ASN A 236 -9.97 -3.12 18.98
CA ASN A 236 -9.72 -3.71 17.65
C ASN A 236 -9.33 -2.78 16.48
N CYS A 237 -8.04 -2.40 16.44
CA CYS A 237 -7.38 -1.73 15.31
C CYS A 237 -6.86 -2.70 14.22
N ASN A 238 -7.62 -3.74 13.85
CA ASN A 238 -7.17 -4.64 12.77
C ASN A 238 -7.28 -4.03 11.37
N TYR A 239 -8.00 -2.92 11.24
CA TYR A 239 -8.23 -2.25 9.95
C TYR A 239 -8.24 -0.75 10.20
N ALA A 240 -7.11 -0.08 10.31
CA ALA A 240 -7.10 1.38 10.38
C ALA A 240 -7.26 1.98 8.97
N CYS A 241 -7.88 3.15 8.85
CA CYS A 241 -7.88 3.91 7.59
C CYS A 241 -7.89 5.41 7.87
N VAL A 242 -7.39 6.16 6.89
CA VAL A 242 -7.62 7.61 6.80
C VAL A 242 -8.85 7.81 5.93
N ASN A 243 -9.94 8.36 6.50
CA ASN A 243 -11.14 8.73 5.76
C ASN A 243 -11.22 10.25 5.67
N LEU A 244 -10.95 10.77 4.49
CA LEU A 244 -11.04 12.18 4.20
C LEU A 244 -12.40 12.51 3.61
N LYS A 245 -13.07 13.54 4.14
CA LYS A 245 -14.27 14.14 3.55
C LYS A 245 -14.02 15.63 3.33
N ALA A 246 -14.16 16.08 2.11
CA ALA A 246 -13.93 17.47 1.73
C ALA A 246 -15.12 17.99 0.93
N LYS A 247 -15.67 19.12 1.36
CA LYS A 247 -16.67 19.86 0.58
C LYS A 247 -15.97 20.99 -0.17
N VAL A 248 -15.90 20.87 -1.49
CA VAL A 248 -15.19 21.82 -2.35
C VAL A 248 -16.19 22.81 -2.96
N GLN A 249 -16.23 24.02 -2.40
CA GLN A 249 -17.04 25.13 -2.93
C GLN A 249 -16.26 25.93 -3.98
N LEU A 250 -16.80 26.04 -5.19
CA LEU A 250 -16.16 26.71 -6.33
C LEU A 250 -16.98 27.92 -6.77
N LYS A 251 -16.30 29.07 -6.94
CA LYS A 251 -16.87 30.27 -7.58
C LYS A 251 -17.10 30.04 -9.08
N PRO A 252 -17.87 30.91 -9.76
CA PRO A 252 -18.03 30.86 -11.21
C PRO A 252 -16.66 30.82 -11.92
N LYS A 253 -16.51 29.91 -12.88
CA LYS A 253 -15.27 29.72 -13.66
C LYS A 253 -14.00 29.42 -12.85
N GLU A 254 -14.10 29.14 -11.55
CA GLU A 254 -12.94 28.89 -10.71
C GLU A 254 -12.30 27.54 -11.06
N LYS A 255 -10.97 27.55 -11.23
CA LYS A 255 -10.14 26.34 -11.17
C LYS A 255 -9.54 26.19 -9.78
N ARG A 256 -9.69 25.00 -9.18
CA ARG A 256 -9.07 24.67 -7.89
C ARG A 256 -8.38 23.32 -7.96
N THR A 257 -7.21 23.24 -7.34
CA THR A 257 -6.49 21.98 -7.17
C THR A 257 -6.45 21.61 -5.70
N THR A 258 -6.62 20.32 -5.42
CA THR A 258 -6.52 19.75 -4.09
C THR A 258 -5.62 18.52 -4.15
N PHE A 259 -4.75 18.36 -3.17
CA PHE A 259 -3.72 17.31 -3.17
C PHE A 259 -3.63 16.61 -1.83
N PHE A 260 -3.41 15.29 -1.89
CA PHE A 260 -3.20 14.43 -0.75
C PHE A 260 -2.01 13.50 -1.03
N ASN A 261 -1.22 13.22 -0.01
CA ASN A 261 -0.12 12.26 -0.07
C ASN A 261 -0.11 11.43 1.21
N LEU A 262 -0.05 10.11 1.09
CA LEU A 262 0.32 9.23 2.18
C LEU A 262 1.75 8.76 1.94
N GLY A 263 2.69 9.17 2.78
CA GLY A 263 4.13 8.91 2.60
C GLY A 263 4.89 8.75 3.91
N LYS A 264 6.19 8.44 3.82
CA LYS A 264 7.07 8.30 5.00
C LYS A 264 7.56 9.63 5.55
N ASP A 265 7.54 10.67 4.71
CA ASP A 265 8.07 11.98 5.04
C ASP A 265 6.96 13.02 5.20
N LYS A 266 7.22 13.97 6.09
CA LYS A 266 6.40 15.18 6.21
C LYS A 266 6.77 16.12 5.06
N PHE A 267 5.89 16.28 4.08
CA PHE A 267 6.05 17.27 3.03
C PHE A 267 4.69 17.69 2.48
N ALA A 268 4.51 18.97 2.20
CA ALA A 268 3.32 19.44 1.51
C ALA A 268 3.75 20.12 0.21
N ALA A 269 3.15 19.72 -0.91
CA ALA A 269 3.21 20.51 -2.12
C ALA A 269 2.37 21.78 -1.89
N LEU A 270 3.03 22.91 -1.65
CA LEU A 270 2.39 24.16 -1.20
C LEU A 270 1.76 24.95 -2.35
N SER A 271 1.97 24.53 -3.60
CA SER A 271 1.43 25.18 -4.78
C SER A 271 1.07 24.18 -5.88
N VAL A 272 0.20 24.61 -6.80
CA VAL A 272 -0.13 23.83 -8.01
C VAL A 272 1.12 23.51 -8.83
N LYS A 273 2.08 24.43 -8.88
CA LYS A 273 3.36 24.24 -9.58
C LYS A 273 4.17 23.10 -8.97
N ASP A 274 4.21 22.99 -7.65
CA ASP A 274 4.93 21.92 -6.96
C ASP A 274 4.25 20.57 -7.18
N ILE A 275 2.91 20.53 -7.19
CA ILE A 275 2.13 19.31 -7.46
C ILE A 275 2.41 18.80 -8.89
N LEU A 276 2.47 19.70 -9.88
CA LEU A 276 2.80 19.35 -11.26
C LEU A 276 4.22 18.83 -11.40
N LYS A 277 5.20 19.51 -10.79
CA LYS A 277 6.60 19.04 -10.76
C LYS A 277 6.74 17.67 -10.11
N LEU A 278 6.02 17.43 -9.02
CA LEU A 278 6.02 16.13 -8.34
C LEU A 278 5.46 15.02 -9.25
N PHE A 279 4.40 15.32 -9.99
CA PHE A 279 3.85 14.40 -10.98
C PHE A 279 4.84 14.13 -12.13
N GLU A 280 5.44 15.17 -12.71
CA GLU A 280 6.45 15.05 -13.77
C GLU A 280 7.65 14.20 -13.32
N GLU A 281 8.13 14.43 -12.08
CA GLU A 281 9.21 13.67 -11.49
C GLU A 281 8.84 12.19 -11.31
N SER A 282 7.62 11.91 -10.85
CA SER A 282 7.09 10.55 -10.72
C SER A 282 7.12 9.81 -12.06
N GLN A 283 6.67 10.47 -13.12
CA GLN A 283 6.68 9.90 -14.47
C GLN A 283 8.12 9.66 -14.96
N ARG A 284 9.02 10.63 -14.74
CA ARG A 284 10.43 10.50 -15.11
C ARG A 284 11.10 9.31 -14.42
N GLN A 285 10.88 9.13 -13.12
CA GLN A 285 11.43 7.99 -12.38
C GLN A 285 10.86 6.66 -12.88
N ALA A 286 9.55 6.61 -13.14
CA ALA A 286 8.93 5.42 -13.70
C ALA A 286 9.50 5.09 -15.09
N PHE A 287 9.73 6.08 -15.95
CA PHE A 287 10.36 5.89 -17.26
C PHE A 287 11.84 5.51 -17.16
N ASN A 288 12.55 5.90 -16.10
CA ASN A 288 13.92 5.43 -15.87
C ASN A 288 13.96 3.94 -15.46
N ILE A 289 12.93 3.44 -14.80
CA ILE A 289 12.83 2.04 -14.39
C ILE A 289 12.30 1.19 -15.55
N PHE A 290 11.11 1.54 -16.05
CA PHE A 290 10.46 0.92 -17.20
C PHE A 290 10.88 1.63 -18.48
N ASP A 291 12.18 1.59 -18.73
CA ASP A 291 12.86 2.35 -19.79
C ASP A 291 12.72 1.75 -21.19
N THR A 292 11.96 0.67 -21.35
CA THR A 292 11.88 -0.10 -22.60
C THR A 292 10.43 -0.38 -22.95
N VAL A 293 10.03 -0.10 -24.19
CA VAL A 293 8.73 -0.47 -24.76
C VAL A 293 8.97 -1.21 -26.06
N VAL A 294 8.24 -2.31 -26.28
CA VAL A 294 8.40 -3.16 -27.46
C VAL A 294 7.15 -3.14 -28.33
N VAL A 295 7.34 -3.10 -29.64
CA VAL A 295 6.32 -3.44 -30.62
C VAL A 295 6.88 -4.59 -31.45
N SER A 296 6.22 -5.74 -31.42
CA SER A 296 6.66 -6.95 -32.11
C SER A 296 5.59 -7.49 -33.05
N LYS A 297 5.82 -8.68 -33.61
CA LYS A 297 4.76 -9.46 -34.27
C LYS A 297 3.92 -10.25 -33.25
N ASP A 298 4.39 -10.42 -32.02
CA ASP A 298 3.68 -11.10 -30.95
C ASP A 298 2.97 -10.10 -30.04
N HIS A 299 1.67 -9.90 -30.29
CA HIS A 299 0.85 -9.00 -29.49
C HIS A 299 0.67 -9.45 -28.04
N HIS A 300 0.83 -10.74 -27.74
CA HIS A 300 0.74 -11.24 -26.37
C HIS A 300 1.98 -10.82 -25.58
N PHE A 301 3.16 -11.01 -26.16
CA PHE A 301 4.42 -10.50 -25.60
C PHE A 301 4.35 -8.99 -25.37
N ASP A 302 3.92 -8.21 -26.37
CA ASP A 302 3.83 -6.75 -26.27
C ASP A 302 2.91 -6.33 -25.11
N LYS A 303 1.78 -7.01 -24.94
CA LYS A 303 0.82 -6.71 -23.87
C LYS A 303 1.39 -7.05 -22.49
N GLU A 304 2.00 -8.23 -22.36
CA GLU A 304 2.60 -8.68 -21.11
C GLU A 304 3.75 -7.75 -20.67
N PHE A 305 4.67 -7.46 -21.59
CA PHE A 305 5.88 -6.69 -21.33
C PHE A 305 5.61 -5.20 -21.09
N ASN A 306 4.76 -4.57 -21.92
CA ASN A 306 4.54 -3.12 -21.86
C ASN A 306 3.45 -2.70 -20.87
N VAL A 307 2.49 -3.58 -20.56
CA VAL A 307 1.28 -3.19 -19.82
C VAL A 307 1.08 -4.03 -18.57
N GLU A 308 0.98 -5.36 -18.70
CA GLU A 308 0.53 -6.20 -17.57
C GLU A 308 1.58 -6.27 -16.45
N LEU A 309 2.84 -6.55 -16.76
CA LEU A 309 3.91 -6.59 -15.77
C LEU A 309 4.18 -5.21 -15.15
N PRO A 310 4.37 -4.12 -15.93
CA PRO A 310 4.59 -2.81 -15.34
C PRO A 310 3.43 -2.33 -14.48
N LYS A 311 2.17 -2.60 -14.89
CA LYS A 311 0.99 -2.30 -14.07
C LYS A 311 1.01 -3.05 -12.76
N LYS A 312 1.32 -4.35 -12.77
CA LYS A 312 1.35 -5.20 -11.58
C LYS A 312 2.42 -4.71 -10.59
N ILE A 313 3.64 -4.46 -11.08
CA ILE A 313 4.76 -3.96 -10.28
C ILE A 313 4.40 -2.59 -9.68
N TRP A 314 3.91 -1.67 -10.50
CA TRP A 314 3.56 -0.32 -10.06
C TRP A 314 2.40 -0.31 -9.04
N GLN A 315 1.39 -1.17 -9.20
CA GLN A 315 0.31 -1.32 -8.22
C GLN A 315 0.82 -1.86 -6.87
N SER A 316 1.80 -2.76 -6.88
CA SER A 316 2.44 -3.21 -5.65
C SER A 316 3.17 -2.07 -4.94
N TRP A 317 3.89 -1.21 -5.66
CA TRP A 317 4.54 -0.04 -5.07
C TRP A 317 3.55 0.95 -4.45
N LEU A 318 2.40 1.20 -5.08
CA LEU A 318 1.33 2.03 -4.48
C LEU A 318 0.86 1.50 -3.11
N SER A 319 0.90 0.18 -2.92
CA SER A 319 0.53 -0.49 -1.66
C SER A 319 1.68 -0.64 -0.67
N PHE A 320 2.82 0.01 -0.92
CA PHE A 320 4.06 -0.15 -0.15
C PHE A 320 4.56 -1.60 -0.09
N SER A 321 4.32 -2.37 -1.15
CA SER A 321 4.73 -3.76 -1.30
C SER A 321 5.65 -3.95 -2.50
N LEU A 322 6.27 -5.12 -2.60
CA LEU A 322 7.15 -5.53 -3.70
C LEU A 322 6.61 -6.82 -4.30
N ASP A 323 6.59 -6.89 -5.64
CA ASP A 323 6.27 -8.10 -6.39
C ASP A 323 7.52 -8.59 -7.11
N SER A 324 8.44 -9.18 -6.35
CA SER A 324 9.75 -9.61 -6.84
C SER A 324 9.63 -10.56 -8.04
N TYR A 325 8.62 -11.42 -8.07
CA TYR A 325 8.39 -12.32 -9.21
C TYR A 325 8.05 -11.54 -10.49
N ALA A 326 7.16 -10.54 -10.40
CA ALA A 326 6.84 -9.71 -11.55
C ALA A 326 8.05 -8.88 -12.01
N GLU A 327 8.82 -8.33 -11.07
CA GLU A 327 10.04 -7.56 -11.34
C GLU A 327 11.12 -8.43 -12.03
N GLU A 328 11.42 -9.61 -11.49
CA GLU A 328 12.35 -10.58 -12.07
C GLU A 328 11.89 -11.02 -13.45
N LYS A 329 10.60 -11.30 -13.63
CA LYS A 329 10.05 -11.67 -14.93
C LYS A 329 10.18 -10.54 -15.94
N TRP A 330 9.86 -9.30 -15.55
CA TRP A 330 10.01 -8.14 -16.44
C TRP A 330 11.48 -7.92 -16.84
N LEU A 331 12.42 -8.02 -15.90
CA LEU A 331 13.85 -7.93 -16.17
C LEU A 331 14.33 -9.05 -17.09
N ALA A 332 13.88 -10.28 -16.87
CA ALA A 332 14.21 -11.41 -17.74
C ALA A 332 13.71 -11.18 -19.16
N LEU A 333 12.46 -10.72 -19.34
CA LEU A 333 11.93 -10.37 -20.67
C LEU A 333 12.67 -9.19 -21.29
N LYS A 334 13.05 -8.17 -20.51
CA LYS A 334 13.86 -7.04 -20.97
C LYS A 334 15.21 -7.54 -21.52
N ASN A 335 15.88 -8.43 -20.80
CA ASN A 335 17.17 -9.00 -21.21
C ASN A 335 17.10 -9.81 -22.51
N LYS A 336 15.92 -10.38 -22.83
CA LYS A 336 15.67 -11.02 -24.13
C LYS A 336 15.55 -10.04 -25.29
N VAL A 337 15.18 -8.79 -25.02
CA VAL A 337 15.02 -7.73 -26.03
C VAL A 337 16.31 -6.94 -26.19
N ILE A 338 16.94 -6.58 -25.07
CA ILE A 338 18.15 -5.76 -25.02
C ILE A 338 19.14 -6.30 -23.99
N SER A 339 20.43 -6.21 -24.28
CA SER A 339 21.49 -6.52 -23.32
C SER A 339 22.54 -5.41 -23.31
N GLU A 340 22.98 -4.99 -22.12
CA GLU A 340 24.04 -4.00 -21.96
C GLU A 340 25.42 -4.68 -22.03
N GLY A 341 26.34 -4.10 -22.77
CA GLY A 341 27.75 -4.52 -22.83
C GLY A 341 28.70 -3.33 -22.77
N GLU A 342 30.00 -3.59 -22.61
CA GLU A 342 31.04 -2.55 -22.45
C GLU A 342 31.06 -1.53 -23.60
N ASN A 343 30.66 -1.93 -24.80
CA ASN A 343 30.71 -1.10 -26.02
C ASN A 343 29.34 -0.49 -26.42
N GLY A 344 28.29 -0.67 -25.62
CA GLY A 344 26.96 -0.14 -25.90
C GLY A 344 25.82 -1.12 -25.67
N LEU A 345 24.63 -0.74 -26.12
CA LEU A 345 23.40 -1.51 -25.93
C LEU A 345 23.16 -2.42 -27.14
N ARG A 346 23.10 -3.73 -26.91
CA ARG A 346 22.81 -4.70 -27.96
C ARG A 346 21.30 -4.98 -28.03
N ILE A 347 20.75 -4.94 -29.24
CA ILE A 347 19.39 -5.42 -29.51
C ILE A 347 19.46 -6.91 -29.84
N ASN A 348 18.63 -7.72 -29.19
CA ASN A 348 18.59 -9.17 -29.36
C ASN A 348 17.46 -9.54 -30.33
N GLU A 349 17.80 -9.61 -31.60
CA GLU A 349 16.86 -9.77 -32.72
C GLU A 349 16.39 -11.22 -32.94
N LYS A 350 17.11 -12.20 -32.38
CA LYS A 350 16.92 -13.64 -32.65
C LYS A 350 15.83 -14.29 -31.82
N GLU A 351 15.50 -13.72 -30.65
CA GLU A 351 14.55 -14.34 -29.73
C GLU A 351 13.11 -13.88 -29.98
N ILE A 352 12.92 -12.65 -30.48
CA ILE A 352 11.61 -12.01 -30.65
C ILE A 352 11.59 -11.27 -32.00
N PRO A 353 10.54 -11.45 -32.84
CA PRO A 353 10.40 -10.71 -34.10
C PRO A 353 9.95 -9.26 -33.83
N LEU A 354 10.92 -8.39 -33.58
CA LEU A 354 10.75 -6.98 -33.20
C LEU A 354 10.44 -6.10 -34.43
N LYS A 355 9.56 -5.11 -34.27
CA LYS A 355 9.30 -4.05 -35.26
C LYS A 355 9.85 -2.70 -34.79
N CYS A 356 9.68 -2.41 -33.51
CA CYS A 356 10.14 -1.19 -32.88
C CYS A 356 10.48 -1.43 -31.41
N ILE A 357 11.54 -0.79 -30.93
CA ILE A 357 11.85 -0.68 -29.51
C ILE A 357 11.91 0.81 -29.18
N LYS A 358 11.24 1.24 -28.11
CA LYS A 358 11.42 2.57 -27.55
C LYS A 358 12.26 2.47 -26.30
N LEU A 359 13.31 3.29 -26.21
CA LEU A 359 14.17 3.37 -25.04
C LEU A 359 14.12 4.76 -24.42
N TYR A 360 13.96 4.84 -23.10
CA TYR A 360 14.02 6.11 -22.38
C TYR A 360 15.48 6.44 -22.03
N ARG A 361 16.07 7.42 -22.71
CA ARG A 361 17.47 7.85 -22.52
C ARG A 361 17.56 9.37 -22.58
N ASN A 362 18.38 9.97 -21.72
CA ASN A 362 18.54 11.43 -21.62
C ASN A 362 17.22 12.18 -21.43
N ASN A 363 16.35 11.64 -20.56
CA ASN A 363 15.01 12.18 -20.26
C ASN A 363 14.03 12.22 -21.45
N MET A 364 14.25 11.41 -22.49
CA MET A 364 13.34 11.32 -23.63
C MET A 364 13.24 9.91 -24.21
N TRP A 365 12.11 9.61 -24.83
CA TRP A 365 11.90 8.35 -25.55
C TRP A 365 12.56 8.42 -26.93
N LYS A 366 13.41 7.42 -27.22
CA LYS A 366 14.10 7.24 -28.50
C LYS A 366 13.54 6.01 -29.18
N ASN A 367 13.19 6.12 -30.46
CA ASN A 367 12.62 5.01 -31.22
C ASN A 367 13.72 4.30 -32.01
N ILE A 368 13.75 2.98 -31.92
CA ILE A 368 14.61 2.10 -32.71
C ILE A 368 13.68 1.28 -33.59
N PHE A 369 13.73 1.52 -34.90
CA PHE A 369 12.98 0.76 -35.88
C PHE A 369 13.82 -0.42 -36.35
N VAL A 370 13.20 -1.60 -36.39
CA VAL A 370 13.86 -2.85 -36.75
C VAL A 370 13.30 -3.34 -38.08
N MET A 371 14.16 -3.48 -39.07
CA MET A 371 13.84 -4.09 -40.36
C MET A 371 14.60 -5.39 -40.55
N TYR A 372 13.89 -6.39 -41.07
CA TYR A 372 14.43 -7.69 -41.41
C TYR A 372 14.47 -7.84 -42.93
N GLY A 373 15.60 -8.26 -43.49
CA GLY A 373 15.74 -8.49 -44.93
C GLY A 373 17.14 -8.96 -45.33
N ASP A 374 17.31 -9.37 -46.59
CA ASP A 374 18.50 -10.09 -47.05
C ASP A 374 19.75 -9.22 -47.29
N SER A 375 19.63 -7.89 -47.18
CA SER A 375 20.73 -6.96 -47.50
C SER A 375 21.34 -6.34 -46.25
N GLN A 376 22.67 -6.33 -46.17
CA GLN A 376 23.45 -5.69 -45.09
C GLN A 376 23.30 -4.16 -45.02
N PHE A 377 22.67 -3.51 -45.99
CA PHE A 377 22.40 -2.07 -45.99
C PHE A 377 21.09 -1.79 -46.69
N LEU A 378 20.03 -1.50 -45.92
CA LEU A 378 18.81 -0.94 -46.49
C LEU A 378 18.97 0.57 -46.61
N PHE A 379 18.69 1.11 -47.79
CA PHE A 379 18.35 2.51 -47.97
C PHE A 379 16.87 2.57 -48.35
N ALA A 380 16.07 3.31 -47.58
CA ALA A 380 14.68 3.60 -47.94
C ALA A 380 14.54 5.11 -48.13
N GLY A 381 14.65 5.58 -49.38
CA GLY A 381 14.69 7.01 -49.70
C GLY A 381 15.94 7.68 -49.12
N LYS A 382 15.77 8.66 -48.22
CA LYS A 382 16.88 9.39 -47.55
C LYS A 382 17.34 8.75 -46.23
N VAL A 383 16.72 7.64 -45.80
CA VAL A 383 16.99 7.03 -44.49
C VAL A 383 18.11 5.99 -44.60
N LYS A 384 19.15 6.14 -43.78
CA LYS A 384 20.28 5.22 -43.67
C LYS A 384 20.02 4.23 -42.54
N TYR A 385 20.04 2.93 -42.84
CA TYR A 385 19.92 1.88 -41.86
C TYR A 385 21.30 1.41 -41.42
N TYR A 386 21.46 1.20 -40.12
CA TYR A 386 22.69 0.68 -39.53
C TYR A 386 22.57 -0.85 -39.40
N ASN A 387 23.58 -1.57 -39.89
CA ASN A 387 23.69 -3.01 -39.77
C ASN A 387 24.72 -3.36 -38.68
N PHE A 388 24.44 -2.87 -37.48
CA PHE A 388 25.14 -3.28 -36.28
C PHE A 388 24.10 -3.54 -35.19
N SER A 389 24.28 -4.65 -34.46
CA SER A 389 23.41 -5.02 -33.35
C SER A 389 23.70 -4.24 -32.07
N ILE A 390 24.82 -3.52 -32.00
CA ILE A 390 25.29 -2.75 -30.84
C ILE A 390 25.13 -1.25 -31.11
N LEU A 391 24.39 -0.57 -30.24
CA LEU A 391 24.15 0.86 -30.27
C LEU A 391 25.07 1.57 -29.24
N PRO A 392 26.11 2.30 -29.68
CA PRO A 392 26.95 3.10 -28.81
C PRO A 392 26.16 4.27 -28.18
N LYS A 393 26.70 4.79 -27.07
CA LYS A 393 26.10 5.91 -26.34
C LYS A 393 25.93 7.15 -27.21
N GLU A 394 26.90 7.45 -28.08
CA GLU A 394 26.90 8.61 -28.97
C GLU A 394 25.75 8.57 -29.97
N ILE A 395 25.32 7.38 -30.40
CA ILE A 395 24.16 7.22 -31.29
C ILE A 395 22.90 7.66 -30.56
N PHE A 396 22.71 7.21 -29.32
CA PHE A 396 21.58 7.66 -28.52
C PHE A 396 21.66 9.16 -28.32
N ASP A 397 22.79 9.71 -27.89
CA ASP A 397 22.91 11.14 -27.56
C ASP A 397 22.54 12.08 -28.71
N LYS A 398 22.74 11.65 -29.96
CA LYS A 398 22.51 12.48 -31.16
C LYS A 398 21.21 12.19 -31.91
N ASN A 399 20.56 11.04 -31.67
CA ASN A 399 19.44 10.59 -32.49
C ASN A 399 18.20 10.25 -31.66
N ASN A 400 17.05 10.76 -32.11
CA ASN A 400 15.75 10.40 -31.54
C ASN A 400 15.13 9.18 -32.23
N GLU A 401 15.54 8.93 -33.48
CA GLU A 401 15.11 7.81 -34.30
C GLU A 401 16.33 7.08 -34.83
N ILE A 402 16.37 5.77 -34.65
CA ILE A 402 17.46 4.90 -35.03
C ILE A 402 16.86 3.79 -35.90
N TYR A 403 17.48 3.51 -37.03
CA TYR A 403 16.97 2.52 -37.98
C TYR A 403 17.99 1.39 -38.10
N LEU A 404 17.59 0.19 -37.66
CA LEU A 404 18.40 -1.01 -37.69
C LEU A 404 17.91 -1.97 -38.76
N SER A 405 18.86 -2.63 -39.41
CA SER A 405 18.60 -3.72 -40.34
C SER A 405 19.32 -4.98 -39.87
N PHE A 406 18.60 -6.10 -39.83
CA PHE A 406 19.16 -7.42 -39.55
C PHE A 406 18.93 -8.36 -40.73
N ALA A 407 19.98 -9.05 -41.14
CA ALA A 407 19.89 -10.18 -42.07
C ALA A 407 19.36 -11.41 -41.34
N TRP A 408 18.41 -12.12 -41.96
CA TRP A 408 17.92 -13.41 -41.48
C TRP A 408 18.78 -14.55 -41.99
#